data_AF-A0A9X2YKJ6-F1
#
_entry.id   AF-A0A9X2YKJ6-F1
#
_cell.length_a   1.000
_cell.length_b   1.000
_cell.length_c   1.000
_cell.angle_alpha   90.00
_cell.angle_beta   90.00
_cell.angle_gamma   90.00
#
_symmetry.space_group_name_H-M   'P 1'
#
loop_
_entity.id
_entity.type
_entity.pdbx_description
1 polymer ?
#
loop_
_entity_poly.entity_id
_entity_poly.type
_entity_poly.pdbx_seq_one_letter_code
_entity_poly.pdbx_strand_id
1 'polypeptide(L)'
;NGFTVKRQFGIGSRETYIPAVQDHSIDLIPEYTGNLLQYFDAKATATTSDAVLIALLKALPGDLSILYPSPAEDKDTLAVSEETAQRWNLKSIADLATRSAEVKVGGPSEFQTRQTGLVGLKEKYGLDISPANFIAISDGGGPATVQALTGGTVTAANIFSTSPAIEKSNLVV
;
A
#
# COMPACT_ATOMS: atom_id res chain seq x y z
N ASN A 1 -20.97 -9.40 -22.50
CA ASN A 1 -22.06 -9.06 -21.56
C ASN A 1 -22.80 -7.75 -21.87
N GLY A 2 -22.52 -7.02 -22.97
CA GLY A 2 -23.42 -5.96 -23.47
C GLY A 2 -23.43 -4.61 -22.72
N PHE A 3 -22.60 -4.42 -21.70
CA PHE A 3 -22.49 -3.14 -20.97
C PHE A 3 -21.68 -2.09 -21.74
N THR A 4 -22.16 -0.83 -21.72
CA THR A 4 -21.37 0.34 -22.13
C THR A 4 -20.51 0.79 -20.96
N VAL A 5 -19.19 0.84 -21.13
CA VAL A 5 -18.24 1.15 -20.06
C VAL A 5 -17.40 2.37 -20.42
N LYS A 6 -17.36 3.35 -19.52
CA LYS A 6 -16.36 4.42 -19.52
C LYS A 6 -15.30 4.08 -18.47
N ARG A 7 -14.02 4.15 -18.85
CA ARG A 7 -12.90 3.93 -17.92
C ARG A 7 -12.30 5.26 -17.52
N GLN A 8 -12.09 5.44 -16.23
CA GLN A 8 -11.35 6.56 -15.68
C GLN A 8 -10.22 5.99 -14.83
N PHE A 9 -8.99 6.20 -15.28
CA PHE A 9 -7.79 5.77 -14.56
C PHE A 9 -7.24 6.93 -13.72
N GLY A 10 -6.48 6.63 -12.68
CA GLY A 10 -5.84 7.65 -11.85
C GLY A 10 -6.82 8.50 -11.04
N ILE A 11 -7.90 7.90 -10.52
CA ILE A 11 -8.93 8.60 -9.73
C ILE A 11 -8.38 9.10 -8.38
N GLY A 12 -7.27 8.54 -7.91
CA GLY A 12 -6.60 8.95 -6.68
C GLY A 12 -6.77 7.92 -5.58
N SER A 13 -6.71 8.39 -4.33
CA SER A 13 -6.71 7.54 -3.14
C SER A 13 -8.12 7.08 -2.75
N ARG A 14 -8.20 6.12 -1.82
CA ARG A 14 -9.44 5.58 -1.25
C ARG A 14 -10.36 6.66 -0.68
N GLU A 15 -9.78 7.67 -0.07
CA GLU A 15 -10.48 8.83 0.49
C GLU A 15 -11.13 9.69 -0.61
N THR A 16 -10.68 9.56 -1.86
CA THR A 16 -11.28 10.23 -3.04
C THR A 16 -12.30 9.34 -3.73
N TYR A 17 -11.96 8.07 -4.01
CA TYR A 17 -12.85 7.22 -4.82
C TYR A 17 -14.00 6.58 -4.02
N ILE A 18 -13.87 6.34 -2.71
CA ILE A 18 -14.99 5.77 -1.94
C ILE A 18 -16.20 6.71 -1.94
N PRO A 19 -16.06 8.03 -1.64
CA PRO A 19 -17.16 8.98 -1.81
C PRO A 19 -17.72 9.00 -3.23
N ALA A 20 -16.87 8.91 -4.24
CA ALA A 20 -17.29 8.89 -5.65
C ALA A 20 -18.03 7.61 -6.05
N VAL A 21 -17.80 6.48 -5.37
CA VAL A 21 -18.62 5.27 -5.55
C VAL A 21 -19.97 5.43 -4.85
N GLN A 22 -19.98 6.02 -3.64
CA GLN A 22 -21.21 6.28 -2.87
C GLN A 22 -22.13 7.30 -3.55
N ASP A 23 -21.57 8.33 -4.18
CA ASP A 23 -22.34 9.36 -4.89
C ASP A 23 -22.66 9.00 -6.36
N HIS A 24 -22.27 7.79 -6.79
CA HIS A 24 -22.46 7.26 -8.15
C HIS A 24 -21.70 8.00 -9.27
N SER A 25 -20.67 8.79 -8.94
CA SER A 25 -19.71 9.28 -9.94
C SER A 25 -18.87 8.15 -10.54
N ILE A 26 -18.74 7.03 -9.83
CA ILE A 26 -18.08 5.78 -10.27
C ILE A 26 -18.97 4.59 -9.90
N ASP A 27 -19.18 3.68 -10.83
CA ASP A 27 -20.02 2.50 -10.59
C ASP A 27 -19.26 1.31 -9.97
N LEU A 28 -17.96 1.19 -10.26
CA LEU A 28 -17.15 0.04 -9.87
C LEU A 28 -15.66 0.39 -9.79
N ILE A 29 -14.99 -0.11 -8.75
CA ILE A 29 -13.54 -0.04 -8.60
C ILE A 29 -12.99 -1.33 -7.99
N PRO A 30 -11.84 -1.86 -8.46
CA PRO A 30 -11.15 -2.95 -7.76
C PRO A 30 -10.61 -2.44 -6.41
N GLU A 31 -10.71 -3.28 -5.38
CA GLU A 31 -10.27 -2.93 -4.04
C GLU A 31 -9.78 -4.16 -3.26
N TYR A 32 -8.93 -3.92 -2.26
CA TYR A 32 -8.33 -4.92 -1.39
C TYR A 32 -9.07 -4.99 -0.06
N THR A 33 -9.56 -6.17 0.29
CA THR A 33 -10.44 -6.39 1.45
C THR A 33 -9.85 -5.89 2.77
N GLY A 34 -8.55 -6.11 3.00
CA GLY A 34 -7.87 -5.68 4.23
C GLY A 34 -7.81 -4.15 4.36
N ASN A 35 -7.35 -3.46 3.32
CA ASN A 35 -7.24 -2.00 3.35
C ASN A 35 -8.62 -1.31 3.34
N LEU A 36 -9.63 -1.90 2.69
CA LEU A 36 -11.00 -1.42 2.75
C LEU A 36 -11.63 -1.61 4.13
N LEU A 37 -11.36 -2.74 4.79
CA LEU A 37 -11.80 -2.96 6.17
C LEU A 37 -11.20 -1.88 7.09
N GLN A 38 -9.90 -1.63 7.00
CA GLN A 38 -9.24 -0.60 7.82
C GLN A 38 -9.75 0.82 7.53
N TYR A 39 -10.28 1.08 6.33
CA TYR A 39 -10.91 2.36 6.00
C TYR A 39 -12.25 2.56 6.73
N PHE A 40 -13.10 1.53 6.78
CA PHE A 40 -14.41 1.61 7.44
C PHE A 40 -14.35 1.32 8.95
N ASP A 41 -13.39 0.52 9.40
CA ASP A 41 -13.12 0.20 10.80
C ASP A 41 -11.61 0.21 11.07
N ALA A 42 -11.09 1.39 11.42
CA ALA A 42 -9.67 1.58 11.73
C ALA A 42 -9.18 0.77 12.95
N LYS A 43 -10.08 0.17 13.73
CA LYS A 43 -9.76 -0.67 14.89
C LYS A 43 -9.84 -2.15 14.59
N ALA A 44 -10.15 -2.54 13.36
CA ALA A 44 -10.25 -3.94 12.99
C ALA A 44 -8.89 -4.65 13.19
N THR A 45 -8.97 -5.86 13.76
CA THR A 45 -7.80 -6.70 14.08
C THR A 45 -7.79 -7.99 13.27
N ALA A 46 -8.77 -8.19 12.39
CA ALA A 46 -8.84 -9.36 11.52
C ALA A 46 -7.66 -9.38 10.54
N THR A 47 -7.02 -10.53 10.40
CA THR A 47 -5.80 -10.68 9.58
C THR A 47 -5.84 -11.84 8.59
N THR A 48 -6.74 -12.82 8.78
CA THR A 48 -6.94 -13.91 7.82
C THR A 48 -7.99 -13.50 6.79
N SER A 49 -7.84 -13.97 5.54
CA SER A 49 -8.71 -13.58 4.42
C SER A 49 -10.21 -13.76 4.71
N ASP A 50 -10.61 -14.89 5.32
CA ASP A 50 -11.99 -15.13 5.72
C ASP A 50 -12.46 -14.19 6.83
N ALA A 51 -11.64 -13.97 7.86
CA ALA A 51 -11.99 -13.09 8.97
C ALA A 51 -12.11 -11.63 8.51
N VAL A 52 -11.21 -11.20 7.63
CA VAL A 52 -11.22 -9.86 7.02
C VAL A 52 -12.48 -9.68 6.19
N LEU A 53 -12.84 -10.65 5.33
CA LEU A 53 -14.05 -10.57 4.51
C LEU A 53 -15.32 -10.49 5.39
N ILE A 54 -15.42 -11.33 6.42
CA ILE A 54 -16.56 -11.32 7.35
C ILE A 54 -16.65 -9.99 8.10
N ALA A 55 -15.54 -9.46 8.59
CA ALA A 55 -15.51 -8.17 9.28
C ALA A 55 -15.88 -7.02 8.34
N LEU A 56 -15.36 -7.05 7.11
CA LEU A 56 -15.64 -6.04 6.09
C LEU A 56 -17.12 -6.01 5.71
N LEU A 57 -17.75 -7.17 5.51
CA LEU A 57 -19.19 -7.25 5.25
C LEU A 57 -20.05 -6.66 6.37
N LYS A 58 -19.54 -6.63 7.61
CA LYS A 58 -20.22 -5.98 8.75
C LYS A 58 -19.96 -4.48 8.83
N ALA A 59 -18.78 -4.03 8.42
CA ALA A 59 -18.37 -2.63 8.46
C ALA A 59 -18.85 -1.83 7.23
N LEU A 60 -19.18 -2.52 6.13
CA LEU A 60 -19.55 -1.89 4.87
C LEU A 60 -20.87 -1.09 5.00
N PRO A 61 -20.89 0.18 4.55
CA PRO A 61 -22.11 0.95 4.41
C PRO A 61 -23.15 0.26 3.51
N GLY A 62 -24.45 0.43 3.83
CA GLY A 62 -25.54 -0.27 3.13
C GLY A 62 -25.77 0.15 1.67
N ASP A 63 -25.17 1.26 1.23
CA ASP A 63 -25.15 1.76 -0.14
C ASP A 63 -24.01 1.16 -0.98
N LEU A 64 -23.10 0.39 -0.37
CA LEU A 64 -21.99 -0.27 -1.03
C LEU A 64 -22.19 -1.80 -1.05
N SER A 65 -21.55 -2.44 -2.03
CA SER A 65 -21.53 -3.90 -2.15
C SER A 65 -20.16 -4.36 -2.61
N ILE A 66 -19.75 -5.53 -2.12
CA ILE A 66 -18.47 -6.16 -2.48
C ILE A 66 -18.77 -7.44 -3.25
N LEU A 67 -18.08 -7.61 -4.38
CA LEU A 67 -18.15 -8.83 -5.19
C LEU A 67 -17.23 -9.91 -4.64
N TYR A 68 -17.29 -11.12 -5.21
CA TYR A 68 -16.44 -12.23 -4.78
C TYR A 68 -14.94 -11.88 -4.93
N PRO A 69 -14.14 -11.95 -3.85
CA PRO A 69 -12.73 -11.60 -3.89
C PRO A 69 -11.90 -12.64 -4.65
N SER A 70 -10.80 -12.20 -5.24
CA SER A 70 -9.78 -13.08 -5.79
C SER A 70 -9.13 -13.92 -4.68
N PRO A 71 -8.69 -15.17 -4.94
CA PRO A 71 -7.86 -15.92 -4.01
C PRO A 71 -6.42 -15.39 -3.90
N ALA A 72 -6.00 -14.49 -4.82
CA ALA A 72 -4.68 -13.90 -4.78
C ALA A 72 -4.56 -12.91 -3.61
N GLU A 73 -3.44 -12.96 -2.89
CA GLU A 73 -3.11 -12.00 -1.85
C GLU A 73 -2.09 -10.99 -2.35
N ASP A 74 -2.42 -9.72 -2.20
CA ASP A 74 -1.55 -8.60 -2.54
C ASP A 74 -1.52 -7.62 -1.37
N LYS A 75 -0.31 -7.32 -0.91
CA LYS A 75 -0.08 -6.61 0.35
C LYS A 75 0.91 -5.49 0.13
N ASP A 76 0.73 -4.42 0.88
CA ASP A 76 1.74 -3.38 1.02
C ASP A 76 3.02 -3.98 1.63
N THR A 77 4.15 -3.81 0.95
CA THR A 77 5.48 -4.08 1.52
C THR A 77 6.30 -2.80 1.60
N LEU A 78 7.44 -2.88 2.28
CA LEU A 78 8.46 -1.84 2.26
C LEU A 78 9.76 -2.47 1.70
N ALA A 79 9.95 -2.33 0.40
CA ALA A 79 11.04 -2.95 -0.33
C ALA A 79 12.32 -2.10 -0.25
N VAL A 80 13.48 -2.76 -0.23
CA VAL A 80 14.81 -2.16 -0.38
C VAL A 80 15.56 -2.84 -1.53
N SER A 81 16.63 -2.24 -2.05
CA SER A 81 17.53 -2.96 -2.96
C SER A 81 18.31 -4.04 -2.21
N GLU A 82 18.65 -5.15 -2.88
CA GLU A 82 19.53 -6.19 -2.32
C GLU A 82 20.87 -5.60 -1.85
N GLU A 83 21.44 -4.66 -2.59
CA GLU A 83 22.67 -3.95 -2.20
C GLU A 83 22.51 -3.24 -0.85
N THR A 84 21.38 -2.55 -0.63
CA THR A 84 21.09 -1.87 0.64
C THR A 84 20.88 -2.88 1.76
N ALA A 85 20.12 -3.95 1.50
CA ALA A 85 19.89 -5.01 2.47
C ALA A 85 21.20 -5.66 2.92
N GLN A 86 22.11 -5.96 2.00
CA GLN A 86 23.42 -6.54 2.32
C GLN A 86 24.32 -5.54 3.05
N ARG A 87 24.42 -4.29 2.55
CA ARG A 87 25.25 -3.24 3.16
C ARG A 87 24.84 -2.93 4.59
N TRP A 88 23.54 -2.93 4.86
CA TRP A 88 22.99 -2.61 6.19
C TRP A 88 22.63 -3.85 7.01
N ASN A 89 22.87 -5.06 6.47
CA ASN A 89 22.55 -6.34 7.09
C ASN A 89 21.07 -6.43 7.54
N LEU A 90 20.16 -5.99 6.67
CA LEU A 90 18.72 -5.95 6.93
C LEU A 90 18.10 -7.34 6.75
N LYS A 91 17.25 -7.73 7.71
CA LYS A 91 16.45 -8.97 7.68
C LYS A 91 14.96 -8.71 7.91
N SER A 92 14.62 -7.51 8.38
CA SER A 92 13.28 -7.09 8.73
C SER A 92 13.14 -5.57 8.63
N ILE A 93 11.91 -5.08 8.60
CA ILE A 93 11.62 -3.64 8.67
C ILE A 93 12.19 -3.01 9.95
N ALA A 94 12.23 -3.74 11.07
CA ALA A 94 12.77 -3.23 12.33
C ALA A 94 14.27 -2.90 12.23
N ASP A 95 15.02 -3.56 11.36
CA ASP A 95 16.45 -3.27 11.17
C ASP A 95 16.67 -1.87 10.56
N LEU A 96 15.71 -1.41 9.72
CA LEU A 96 15.72 -0.05 9.16
C LEU A 96 15.55 1.03 10.22
N ALA A 97 14.89 0.72 11.34
CA ALA A 97 14.60 1.71 12.39
C ALA A 97 15.87 2.31 13.00
N THR A 98 16.95 1.52 13.09
CA THR A 98 18.26 1.97 13.56
C THR A 98 18.89 3.05 12.66
N ARG A 99 18.40 3.17 11.43
CA ARG A 99 18.85 4.08 10.38
C ARG A 99 17.77 5.07 9.96
N SER A 100 16.73 5.28 10.76
CA SER A 100 15.57 6.11 10.41
C SER A 100 15.93 7.47 9.80
N ALA A 101 16.98 8.13 10.29
CA ALA A 101 17.45 9.42 9.76
C ALA A 101 18.04 9.34 8.34
N GLU A 102 18.57 8.18 7.93
CA GLU A 102 19.18 7.91 6.63
C GLU A 102 18.19 7.28 5.64
N VAL A 103 17.07 6.73 6.13
CA VAL A 103 16.07 6.07 5.28
C VAL A 103 15.23 7.14 4.57
N LYS A 104 15.22 7.07 3.24
CA LYS A 104 14.27 7.79 2.38
C LYS A 104 13.22 6.83 1.85
N VAL A 105 11.94 7.18 1.96
CA VAL A 105 10.82 6.32 1.55
C VAL A 105 10.12 6.90 0.33
N GLY A 106 9.95 6.08 -0.72
CA GLY A 106 9.10 6.37 -1.87
C GLY A 106 7.74 5.68 -1.77
N GLY A 107 6.66 6.39 -2.08
CA GLY A 107 5.32 5.81 -2.11
C GLY A 107 4.23 6.83 -2.41
N PRO A 108 2.96 6.41 -2.51
CA PRO A 108 1.86 7.34 -2.77
C PRO A 108 1.68 8.31 -1.58
N SER A 109 1.25 9.55 -1.84
CA SER A 109 1.25 10.64 -0.85
C SER A 109 0.57 10.28 0.48
N GLU A 110 -0.53 9.54 0.41
CA GLU A 110 -1.31 9.12 1.56
C GLU A 110 -0.63 8.06 2.44
N PHE A 111 0.43 7.41 1.94
CA PHE A 111 1.25 6.50 2.73
C PHE A 111 1.90 7.20 3.94
N GLN A 112 2.11 8.52 3.87
CA GLN A 112 2.69 9.30 4.97
C GLN A 112 1.81 9.34 6.23
N THR A 113 0.48 9.32 6.04
CA THR A 113 -0.48 9.59 7.12
C THR A 113 -1.31 8.37 7.49
N ARG A 114 -1.25 7.30 6.70
CA ARG A 114 -2.01 6.08 6.94
C ARG A 114 -1.39 5.19 8.02
N GLN A 115 -2.26 4.53 8.78
CA GLN A 115 -1.88 3.43 9.66
C GLN A 115 -1.31 2.23 8.90
N THR A 116 -1.72 2.02 7.66
CA THR A 116 -1.12 1.04 6.75
C THR A 116 0.17 1.54 6.08
N GLY A 117 0.64 2.75 6.44
CA GLY A 117 1.87 3.37 5.94
C GLY A 117 2.82 3.80 7.07
N LEU A 118 3.42 4.98 6.95
CA LEU A 118 4.48 5.45 7.85
C LEU A 118 4.06 5.50 9.33
N VAL A 119 2.78 5.80 9.62
CA VAL A 119 2.28 5.83 11.00
C VAL A 119 2.39 4.44 11.65
N GLY A 120 1.90 3.40 10.97
CA GLY A 120 1.99 2.04 11.47
C GLY A 120 3.42 1.49 11.47
N LEU A 121 4.26 1.90 10.49
CA LEU A 121 5.68 1.52 10.47
C LEU A 121 6.43 2.05 11.70
N LYS A 122 6.13 3.30 12.10
CA LYS A 122 6.65 3.89 13.32
C LYS A 122 6.16 3.16 14.57
N GLU A 123 4.85 2.95 14.69
CA GLU A 123 4.24 2.31 15.86
C GLU A 123 4.70 0.87 16.06
N LYS A 124 4.80 0.09 14.98
CA LYS A 124 5.06 -1.36 15.04
C LYS A 124 6.54 -1.72 14.99
N TYR A 125 7.35 -0.95 14.26
CA TYR A 125 8.76 -1.29 14.01
C TYR A 125 9.73 -0.22 14.51
N GLY A 126 9.25 0.92 15.02
CA GLY A 126 10.09 2.04 15.44
C GLY A 126 10.73 2.82 14.27
N LEU A 127 10.30 2.57 13.03
CA LEU A 127 10.82 3.22 11.84
C LEU A 127 10.23 4.63 11.71
N ASP A 128 10.97 5.65 12.18
CA ASP A 128 10.49 7.03 12.25
C ASP A 128 11.05 7.90 11.12
N ILE A 129 10.31 7.98 10.02
CA ILE A 129 10.73 8.69 8.81
C ILE A 129 10.31 10.16 8.92
N SER A 130 11.29 11.06 8.86
CA SER A 130 11.04 12.50 8.74
C SER A 130 10.25 12.81 7.46
N PRO A 131 9.30 13.77 7.47
CA PRO A 131 8.61 14.21 6.25
C PRO A 131 9.56 14.64 5.12
N ALA A 132 10.74 15.17 5.45
CA ALA A 132 11.77 15.56 4.47
C ALA A 132 12.42 14.36 3.75
N ASN A 133 12.29 13.16 4.32
CA ASN A 133 12.80 11.91 3.75
C ASN A 133 11.72 11.11 3.01
N PHE A 134 10.51 11.66 2.85
CA PHE A 134 9.47 11.03 2.04
C PHE A 134 9.42 11.63 0.64
N ILE A 135 9.31 10.78 -0.38
CA ILE A 135 9.14 11.19 -1.77
C ILE A 135 7.83 10.61 -2.29
N ALA A 136 6.90 11.50 -2.63
CA ALA A 136 5.61 11.11 -3.18
C ALA A 136 5.76 10.61 -4.63
N ILE A 137 5.35 9.37 -4.87
CA ILE A 137 5.32 8.73 -6.19
C ILE A 137 3.99 7.98 -6.32
N SER A 138 3.11 8.46 -7.19
CA SER A 138 1.73 7.97 -7.31
C SER A 138 1.56 7.02 -8.48
N ASP A 139 2.30 5.91 -8.49
CA ASP A 139 2.19 4.84 -9.50
C ASP A 139 1.95 3.44 -8.90
N GLY A 140 1.65 3.36 -7.60
CA GLY A 140 1.31 2.11 -6.91
C GLY A 140 2.47 1.11 -6.83
N GLY A 141 3.69 1.59 -6.61
CA GLY A 141 4.88 0.72 -6.62
C GLY A 141 5.31 0.32 -8.03
N GLY A 142 4.90 1.11 -9.03
CA GLY A 142 5.14 0.88 -10.45
C GLY A 142 6.56 1.28 -10.90
N PRO A 143 6.77 1.44 -12.22
CA PRO A 143 8.09 1.67 -12.79
C PRO A 143 8.83 2.89 -12.24
N ALA A 144 8.13 3.99 -11.89
CA ALA A 144 8.77 5.18 -11.35
C ALA A 144 9.23 4.94 -9.91
N THR A 145 8.42 4.25 -9.09
CA THR A 145 8.81 3.87 -7.73
C THR A 145 9.99 2.90 -7.74
N VAL A 146 9.97 1.90 -8.62
CA VAL A 146 11.09 0.95 -8.79
C VAL A 146 12.35 1.67 -9.24
N GLN A 147 12.25 2.57 -10.23
CA GLN A 147 13.40 3.35 -10.71
C GLN A 147 13.99 4.24 -9.61
N ALA A 148 13.16 4.89 -8.80
CA ALA A 148 13.61 5.70 -7.68
C ALA A 148 14.38 4.85 -6.64
N LEU A 149 13.92 3.62 -6.38
CA LEU A 149 14.58 2.69 -5.47
C LEU A 149 15.90 2.17 -6.04
N THR A 150 15.89 1.61 -7.26
CA THR A 150 17.10 1.04 -7.88
C THR A 150 18.14 2.10 -8.23
N GLY A 151 17.70 3.33 -8.49
CA GLY A 151 18.58 4.48 -8.74
C GLY A 151 19.10 5.17 -7.48
N GLY A 152 18.71 4.70 -6.28
CA GLY A 152 19.15 5.26 -4.99
C GLY A 152 18.57 6.63 -4.65
N THR A 153 17.52 7.07 -5.33
CA THR A 153 16.78 8.30 -4.99
C THR A 153 16.03 8.13 -3.67
N VAL A 154 15.45 6.94 -3.47
CA VAL A 154 14.90 6.47 -2.20
C VAL A 154 15.65 5.22 -1.75
N THR A 155 15.69 5.00 -0.45
CA THR A 155 16.34 3.83 0.15
C THR A 155 15.38 2.67 0.34
N ALA A 156 14.11 2.99 0.57
CA ALA A 156 13.02 2.04 0.69
C ALA A 156 11.80 2.53 -0.10
N ALA A 157 10.93 1.63 -0.54
CA ALA A 157 9.74 1.99 -1.27
C ALA A 157 8.53 1.11 -0.95
N ASN A 158 7.34 1.70 -0.95
CA ASN A 158 6.09 0.96 -0.90
C ASN A 158 5.86 0.28 -2.27
N ILE A 159 5.97 -1.04 -2.29
CA ILE A 159 5.77 -1.88 -3.47
C ILE A 159 4.82 -3.01 -3.07
N PHE A 160 3.88 -3.35 -3.96
CA PHE A 160 2.95 -4.43 -3.70
C PHE A 160 3.63 -5.81 -3.79
N SER A 161 3.25 -6.74 -2.91
CA SER A 161 3.87 -8.07 -2.81
C SER A 161 3.74 -8.91 -4.08
N THR A 162 2.76 -8.63 -4.93
CA THR A 162 2.60 -9.31 -6.23
C THR A 162 3.37 -8.63 -7.37
N SER A 163 4.12 -7.56 -7.09
CA SER A 163 4.89 -6.86 -8.11
C SER A 163 6.01 -7.75 -8.68
N PRO A 164 6.04 -7.99 -10.00
CA PRO A 164 7.12 -8.75 -10.62
C PRO A 164 8.47 -8.03 -10.57
N ALA A 165 8.48 -6.73 -10.21
CA ALA A 165 9.71 -5.97 -10.05
C ALA A 165 10.55 -6.46 -8.87
N ILE A 166 9.94 -7.10 -7.86
CA ILE A 166 10.67 -7.63 -6.71
C ILE A 166 11.74 -8.62 -7.19
N GLU A 167 11.35 -9.60 -8.01
CA GLU A 167 12.31 -10.56 -8.57
C GLU A 167 13.18 -9.95 -9.67
N LYS A 168 12.58 -9.18 -10.61
CA LYS A 168 13.30 -8.66 -11.78
C LYS A 168 14.37 -7.62 -11.44
N SER A 169 14.22 -6.93 -10.33
CA SER A 169 15.12 -5.86 -9.89
C SER A 169 15.89 -6.21 -8.62
N ASN A 170 15.86 -7.48 -8.19
CA ASN A 170 16.52 -7.98 -6.97
C ASN A 170 16.20 -7.11 -5.74
N LEU A 171 14.91 -6.89 -5.51
CA LEU A 171 14.43 -6.18 -4.34
C LEU A 171 14.20 -7.16 -3.19
N VAL A 172 14.44 -6.70 -1.98
CA VAL A 172 14.20 -7.45 -0.74
C VAL A 172 12.99 -6.84 -0.03
N VAL A 173 12.06 -7.70 0.38
CA VAL A 173 10.81 -7.36 1.08
C VAL A 173 10.65 -8.16 2.36
#